data_AF-A0A837HDN9-F1
#
_entry.id   AF-A0A837HDN9-F1
#
_cell.length_a   1.000
_cell.length_b   1.000
_cell.length_c   1.000
_cell.angle_alpha   90.00
_cell.angle_beta   90.00
_cell.angle_gamma   90.00
#
_symmetry.space_group_name_H-M   'P 1'
#
loop_
_entity.id
_entity.type
_entity.pdbx_description
1 polymer ?
#
loop_
_entity_poly.entity_id
_entity_poly.type
_entity_poly.pdbx_seq_one_letter_code
_entity_poly.pdbx_strand_id
1 'polypeptide(L)'
;MKSDLYILGKLKKEDRRAVAVVGTRLLTERGKKLTEKFVKELVKNKITIVSGLARGIDTIAHLTALNCGGRTIAVIGSGLDIIYPPENKKLADEISKNGALVSGFPYGTKPEGKNFLARNQLIVKLSQAVLVIEGRARSGTISTANHAANDGVEVFAIAGSEATNYLIENGATSVQSPKRIVNYLNETNNS
;
A
#
# COMPACT_ATOMS: atom_id res chain seq x y z
N MET A 1 13.29 17.10 12.38
CA MET A 1 13.48 15.91 13.22
C MET A 1 13.78 14.72 12.32
N LYS A 2 14.92 14.04 12.49
CA LYS A 2 15.08 12.67 11.98
C LYS A 2 14.02 11.83 12.70
N SER A 3 12.98 11.42 11.98
CA SER A 3 12.04 10.43 12.51
C SER A 3 12.71 9.07 12.33
N ASP A 4 13.25 8.51 13.41
CA ASP A 4 13.76 7.15 13.39
C ASP A 4 12.63 6.20 12.99
N LEU A 5 12.90 5.35 11.99
CA LEU A 5 11.97 4.31 11.56
C LEU A 5 12.18 3.07 12.42
N TYR A 6 11.11 2.59 13.02
CA TYR A 6 11.08 1.30 13.71
C TYR A 6 10.73 0.21 12.68
N ILE A 7 11.52 -0.86 12.65
CA ILE A 7 11.38 -1.95 11.68
C ILE A 7 11.38 -3.29 12.40
N LEU A 8 10.38 -4.13 12.11
CA LEU A 8 10.38 -5.56 12.42
C LEU A 8 10.43 -6.36 11.12
N GLY A 9 11.35 -7.32 11.02
CA GLY A 9 11.72 -7.96 9.75
C GLY A 9 12.94 -7.30 9.15
N LYS A 10 13.04 -7.22 7.81
CA LYS A 10 14.20 -6.61 7.13
C LYS A 10 13.73 -5.83 5.92
N LEU A 11 14.19 -4.60 5.74
CA LEU A 11 14.13 -3.91 4.45
C LEU A 11 15.34 -4.31 3.59
N LYS A 12 15.13 -4.44 2.27
CA LYS A 12 16.13 -4.86 1.30
C LYS A 12 16.23 -3.84 0.17
N LYS A 13 17.34 -3.87 -0.58
CA LYS A 13 17.54 -3.00 -1.74
C LYS A 13 16.44 -3.17 -2.81
N GLU A 14 15.96 -4.40 -2.99
CA GLU A 14 14.86 -4.73 -3.92
C GLU A 14 13.54 -4.02 -3.58
N ASP A 15 13.34 -3.62 -2.31
CA ASP A 15 12.14 -2.89 -1.88
C ASP A 15 12.06 -1.47 -2.42
N ARG A 16 13.13 -0.96 -3.05
CA ARG A 16 13.05 0.28 -3.82
C ARG A 16 12.09 0.16 -5.01
N ARG A 17 11.91 -1.06 -5.54
CA ARG A 17 10.97 -1.33 -6.62
C ARG A 17 9.63 -1.78 -6.05
N ALA A 18 8.86 -0.80 -5.60
CA ALA A 18 7.64 -1.02 -4.82
C ALA A 18 6.43 -0.25 -5.35
N VAL A 19 5.25 -0.82 -5.14
CA VAL A 19 3.95 -0.18 -5.41
C VAL A 19 3.12 -0.20 -4.14
N ALA A 20 2.61 0.98 -3.76
CA ALA A 20 1.61 1.08 -2.72
C ALA A 20 0.27 0.57 -3.25
N VAL A 21 -0.37 -0.38 -2.57
CA VAL A 21 -1.71 -0.85 -2.92
C VAL A 21 -2.67 -0.45 -1.82
N VAL A 22 -3.63 0.41 -2.13
CA VAL A 22 -4.54 1.00 -1.15
C VAL A 22 -5.99 0.98 -1.64
N GLY A 23 -6.92 1.01 -0.70
CA GLY A 23 -8.34 1.11 -1.02
C GLY A 23 -9.25 1.04 0.20
N THR A 24 -10.49 0.67 -0.03
CA THR A 24 -11.54 0.58 0.99
C THR A 24 -11.21 -0.41 2.10
N ARG A 25 -11.70 -0.10 3.30
CA ARG A 25 -11.75 -1.03 4.43
C ARG A 25 -12.93 -2.00 4.36
N LEU A 26 -13.95 -1.67 3.57
CA LEU A 26 -15.15 -2.47 3.34
C LEU A 26 -14.99 -3.25 2.04
N LEU A 27 -14.42 -4.45 2.16
CA LEU A 27 -14.07 -5.29 1.02
C LEU A 27 -15.31 -5.65 0.19
N THR A 28 -15.25 -5.41 -1.12
CA THR A 28 -16.21 -5.98 -2.07
C THR A 28 -15.61 -7.17 -2.82
N GLU A 29 -16.45 -8.04 -3.39
CA GLU A 29 -15.97 -9.13 -4.25
C GLU A 29 -15.20 -8.62 -5.46
N ARG A 30 -15.62 -7.48 -6.02
CA ARG A 30 -14.91 -6.80 -7.11
C ARG A 30 -13.53 -6.35 -6.65
N GLY A 31 -13.45 -5.64 -5.52
CA GLY A 31 -12.20 -5.15 -4.94
C GLY A 31 -11.23 -6.27 -4.61
N LYS A 32 -11.73 -7.37 -4.05
CA LYS A 32 -10.93 -8.58 -3.80
C LYS A 32 -10.33 -9.13 -5.09
N LYS A 33 -11.17 -9.40 -6.11
CA LYS A 33 -10.72 -9.94 -7.40
C LYS A 33 -9.71 -9.01 -8.10
N LEU A 34 -9.96 -7.70 -8.07
CA LEU A 34 -9.05 -6.71 -8.67
C LEU A 34 -7.72 -6.65 -7.91
N THR A 35 -7.75 -6.60 -6.58
CA THR A 35 -6.53 -6.60 -5.76
C THR A 35 -5.71 -7.84 -6.04
N GLU A 36 -6.33 -9.02 -6.01
CA GLU A 36 -5.64 -10.27 -6.30
C GLU A 36 -5.04 -10.28 -7.70
N LYS A 37 -5.80 -9.88 -8.73
CA LYS A 37 -5.35 -9.81 -10.12
C LYS A 37 -4.11 -8.91 -10.26
N PHE A 38 -4.18 -7.70 -9.72
CA PHE A 38 -3.10 -6.73 -9.85
C PHE A 38 -1.87 -7.16 -9.05
N VAL A 39 -2.05 -7.54 -7.79
CA VAL A 39 -0.94 -7.93 -6.91
C VAL A 39 -0.22 -9.17 -7.42
N LYS A 40 -0.94 -10.19 -7.93
CA LYS A 40 -0.34 -11.38 -8.56
C LYS A 40 0.64 -11.00 -9.67
N GLU A 41 0.23 -10.10 -10.57
CA GLU A 41 1.09 -9.68 -11.69
C GLU A 41 2.27 -8.81 -11.20
N LEU A 42 2.05 -7.90 -10.27
CA LEU A 42 3.12 -7.07 -9.71
C LEU A 42 4.20 -7.94 -9.04
N VAL A 43 3.79 -8.91 -8.22
CA VAL A 43 4.68 -9.86 -7.55
C VAL A 43 5.44 -10.73 -8.54
N LYS A 44 4.77 -11.25 -9.58
CA LYS A 44 5.43 -12.02 -10.66
C LYS A 44 6.57 -11.23 -11.32
N ASN A 45 6.43 -9.91 -11.37
CA ASN A 45 7.44 -9.00 -11.90
C ASN A 45 8.41 -8.46 -10.82
N LYS A 46 8.52 -9.12 -9.65
CA LYS A 46 9.41 -8.77 -8.54
C LYS A 46 9.20 -7.33 -8.03
N ILE A 47 7.93 -6.89 -7.95
CA ILE A 47 7.55 -5.62 -7.33
C ILE A 47 7.16 -5.89 -5.87
N THR A 48 7.76 -5.18 -4.94
CA THR A 48 7.36 -5.22 -3.53
C THR A 48 6.01 -4.52 -3.35
N ILE A 49 5.08 -5.15 -2.62
CA ILE A 49 3.80 -4.54 -2.28
C ILE A 49 3.91 -3.78 -0.96
N VAL A 50 3.60 -2.49 -0.97
CA VAL A 50 3.54 -1.67 0.25
C VAL A 50 2.07 -1.39 0.57
N SER A 51 1.66 -1.55 1.81
CA SER A 51 0.30 -1.19 2.23
C SER A 51 0.20 -0.95 3.73
N GLY A 52 -1.00 -0.62 4.22
CA GLY A 52 -1.22 -0.14 5.57
C GLY A 52 -1.69 -1.19 6.58
N LEU A 53 -1.73 -2.48 6.24
CA LEU A 53 -2.28 -3.52 7.11
C LEU A 53 -3.73 -3.23 7.58
N ALA A 54 -4.48 -2.31 6.94
CA ALA A 54 -5.87 -2.07 7.30
C ALA A 54 -6.74 -3.26 6.88
N ARG A 55 -8.00 -3.30 7.37
CA ARG A 55 -9.00 -4.21 6.81
C ARG A 55 -9.20 -3.93 5.31
N GLY A 56 -9.74 -4.92 4.60
CA GLY A 56 -10.13 -4.74 3.20
C GLY A 56 -8.95 -4.86 2.25
N ILE A 57 -8.78 -3.88 1.37
CA ILE A 57 -7.82 -3.94 0.26
C ILE A 57 -6.39 -4.17 0.74
N ASP A 58 -5.95 -3.47 1.79
CA ASP A 58 -4.62 -3.65 2.37
C ASP A 58 -4.36 -5.10 2.82
N THR A 59 -5.30 -5.70 3.58
CA THR A 59 -5.23 -7.12 3.99
C THR A 59 -5.11 -8.04 2.77
N ILE A 60 -5.95 -7.85 1.74
CA ILE A 60 -5.93 -8.71 0.55
C ILE A 60 -4.64 -8.52 -0.25
N ALA A 61 -4.10 -7.30 -0.32
CA ALA A 61 -2.85 -7.03 -1.01
C ALA A 61 -1.68 -7.77 -0.36
N HIS A 62 -1.55 -7.68 0.97
CA HIS A 62 -0.51 -8.39 1.71
C HIS A 62 -0.66 -9.91 1.60
N LEU A 63 -1.87 -10.44 1.80
CA LEU A 63 -2.14 -11.88 1.69
C LEU A 63 -1.82 -12.40 0.30
N THR A 64 -2.25 -11.70 -0.75
CA THR A 64 -1.96 -12.09 -2.13
C THR A 64 -0.47 -12.09 -2.39
N ALA A 65 0.25 -11.07 -1.91
CA ALA A 65 1.69 -11.00 -2.07
C ALA A 65 2.41 -12.19 -1.45
N LEU A 66 2.08 -12.52 -0.19
CA LEU A 66 2.64 -13.67 0.51
C LEU A 66 2.27 -14.99 -0.16
N ASN A 67 1.00 -15.20 -0.54
CA ASN A 67 0.53 -16.42 -1.19
C ASN A 67 1.19 -16.68 -2.55
N CYS A 68 1.65 -15.62 -3.23
CA CYS A 68 2.38 -15.72 -4.48
C CYS A 68 3.90 -15.85 -4.28
N GLY A 69 4.38 -16.02 -3.05
CA GLY A 69 5.82 -16.05 -2.73
C GLY A 69 6.51 -14.69 -2.96
N GLY A 70 5.73 -13.62 -3.01
CA GLY A 70 6.19 -12.27 -3.20
C GLY A 70 6.62 -11.61 -1.90
N ARG A 71 7.06 -10.35 -2.06
CA ARG A 71 7.54 -9.52 -0.96
C ARG A 71 6.53 -8.43 -0.65
N THR A 72 6.33 -8.15 0.64
CA THR A 72 5.43 -7.09 1.07
C THR A 72 5.89 -6.38 2.34
N ILE A 73 5.58 -5.09 2.43
CA ILE A 73 5.89 -4.21 3.55
C ILE A 73 4.60 -3.61 4.08
N ALA A 74 4.32 -3.82 5.37
CA ALA A 74 3.20 -3.19 6.04
C ALA A 74 3.68 -1.98 6.84
N VAL A 75 3.10 -0.81 6.57
CA VAL A 75 3.38 0.42 7.32
C VAL A 75 2.24 0.64 8.32
N ILE A 76 2.53 0.73 9.62
CA ILE A 76 1.49 0.84 10.65
C ILE A 76 1.48 2.22 11.32
N GLY A 77 0.31 2.61 11.84
CA GLY A 77 0.07 3.91 12.51
C GLY A 77 0.15 3.83 14.04
N SER A 78 0.95 2.90 14.55
CA SER A 78 1.08 2.55 15.97
C SER A 78 2.50 2.06 16.24
N GLY A 79 2.87 1.86 17.52
CA GLY A 79 4.10 1.15 17.86
C GLY A 79 4.08 -0.28 17.31
N LEU A 80 5.26 -0.84 17.01
CA LEU A 80 5.37 -2.21 16.47
C LEU A 80 4.87 -3.30 17.44
N ASP A 81 4.71 -2.96 18.72
CA ASP A 81 4.08 -3.79 19.75
C ASP A 81 2.55 -3.77 19.73
N ILE A 82 1.93 -2.83 19.01
CA ILE A 82 0.47 -2.65 18.98
C ILE A 82 -0.03 -2.81 17.54
N ILE A 83 -0.33 -4.04 17.14
CA ILE A 83 -0.89 -4.33 15.82
C ILE A 83 -2.37 -3.96 15.76
N TYR A 84 -2.73 -3.16 14.75
CA TYR A 84 -4.11 -2.80 14.47
C TYR A 84 -4.41 -2.92 12.95
N PRO A 85 -5.53 -3.55 12.56
CA PRO A 85 -6.56 -4.13 13.42
C PRO A 85 -6.11 -5.47 14.04
N PRO A 86 -6.59 -5.87 15.23
CA PRO A 86 -6.07 -7.05 15.95
C PRO A 86 -6.17 -8.37 15.18
N GLU A 87 -7.19 -8.54 14.35
CA GLU A 87 -7.37 -9.72 13.50
C GLU A 87 -6.25 -9.89 12.45
N ASN A 88 -5.55 -8.82 12.09
CA ASN A 88 -4.41 -8.87 11.19
C ASN A 88 -3.10 -9.20 11.91
N LYS A 89 -3.09 -9.52 13.22
CA LYS A 89 -1.86 -9.85 13.96
C LYS A 89 -1.09 -11.00 13.33
N LYS A 90 -1.76 -12.11 13.01
CA LYS A 90 -1.11 -13.25 12.35
C LYS A 90 -0.54 -12.86 10.98
N LEU A 91 -1.25 -12.02 10.23
CA LEU A 91 -0.76 -11.52 8.95
C LEU A 91 0.49 -10.64 9.14
N ALA A 92 0.50 -9.77 10.15
CA ALA A 92 1.64 -8.93 10.49
C ALA A 92 2.89 -9.78 10.80
N ASP A 93 2.71 -10.84 11.58
CA ASP A 93 3.78 -11.79 11.90
C ASP A 93 4.35 -12.43 10.63
N GLU A 94 3.49 -12.90 9.71
CA GLU A 94 3.92 -13.49 8.43
C GLU A 94 4.61 -12.48 7.49
N ILE A 95 4.14 -11.22 7.48
CA ILE A 95 4.80 -10.14 6.75
C ILE A 95 6.20 -9.89 7.31
N SER A 96 6.37 -9.87 8.64
CA SER A 96 7.67 -9.62 9.26
C SER A 96 8.73 -10.68 8.92
N LYS A 97 8.31 -11.92 8.65
CA LYS A 97 9.19 -13.03 8.25
C LYS A 97 9.64 -12.92 6.79
N ASN A 98 8.77 -12.44 5.90
CA ASN A 98 8.99 -12.43 4.44
C ASN A 98 9.25 -11.02 3.86
N GLY A 99 9.22 -10.01 4.73
CA GLY A 99 9.11 -8.60 4.39
C GLY A 99 9.53 -7.72 5.57
N ALA A 100 8.74 -6.68 5.83
CA ALA A 100 8.91 -5.85 7.00
C ALA A 100 7.60 -5.23 7.48
N LEU A 101 7.49 -5.04 8.79
CA LEU A 101 6.60 -4.06 9.41
C LEU A 101 7.40 -2.80 9.69
N VAL A 102 6.87 -1.65 9.30
CA VAL A 102 7.52 -0.35 9.45
C VAL A 102 6.59 0.59 10.22
N SER A 103 7.14 1.29 11.20
CA SER A 103 6.43 2.35 11.91
C SER A 103 7.30 3.59 12.08
N GLY A 104 6.67 4.76 11.96
CA GLY A 104 7.28 6.04 12.35
C GLY A 104 7.04 6.40 13.81
N PHE A 105 6.48 5.48 14.62
CA PHE A 105 6.05 5.73 15.98
C PHE A 105 6.75 4.83 16.99
N PRO A 106 7.12 5.36 18.18
CA PRO A 106 7.76 4.57 19.23
C PRO A 106 6.83 3.49 19.78
N TYR A 107 7.44 2.49 20.43
CA TYR A 107 6.73 1.44 21.18
C TYR A 107 5.71 2.03 22.17
N GLY A 108 4.56 1.39 22.30
CA GLY A 108 3.44 1.85 23.13
C GLY A 108 2.51 2.87 22.44
N THR A 109 2.84 3.37 21.24
CA THR A 109 1.98 4.32 20.53
C THR A 109 0.69 3.65 20.04
N LYS A 110 -0.47 4.20 20.43
CA LYS A 110 -1.79 3.68 20.07
C LYS A 110 -2.19 4.01 18.62
N PRO A 111 -3.05 3.18 17.98
CA PRO A 111 -3.52 3.38 16.61
C PRO A 111 -4.61 4.47 16.53
N GLU A 112 -4.20 5.74 16.47
CA GLU A 112 -5.08 6.90 16.43
C GLU A 112 -5.29 7.45 15.01
N GLY A 113 -6.41 8.15 14.79
CA GLY A 113 -6.79 8.71 13.47
C GLY A 113 -5.69 9.54 12.80
N LYS A 114 -5.06 10.45 13.55
CA LYS A 114 -3.94 11.30 13.08
C LYS A 114 -2.71 10.47 12.69
N ASN A 115 -2.46 9.35 13.37
CA ASN A 115 -1.32 8.50 13.09
C ASN A 115 -1.49 7.76 11.77
N PHE A 116 -2.73 7.44 11.38
CA PHE A 116 -3.00 6.85 10.07
C PHE A 116 -2.70 7.81 8.91
N LEU A 117 -2.90 9.12 9.09
CA LEU A 117 -2.54 10.12 8.08
C LEU A 117 -1.02 10.20 7.89
N ALA A 118 -0.27 10.32 8.98
CA ALA A 118 1.20 10.34 8.94
C ALA A 118 1.77 9.01 8.39
N ARG A 119 1.18 7.88 8.77
CA ARG A 119 1.52 6.57 8.20
C ARG A 119 1.36 6.55 6.69
N ASN A 120 0.27 7.10 6.15
CA ASN A 120 0.00 7.07 4.71
C ASN A 120 1.09 7.81 3.91
N GLN A 121 1.69 8.86 4.46
CA GLN A 121 2.86 9.51 3.84
C GLN A 121 4.05 8.57 3.75
N LEU A 122 4.28 7.75 4.77
CA LEU A 122 5.36 6.76 4.76
C LEU A 122 5.10 5.62 3.76
N ILE A 123 3.83 5.22 3.54
CA ILE A 123 3.46 4.29 2.45
C ILE A 123 3.90 4.86 1.09
N VAL A 124 3.59 6.13 0.82
CA VAL A 124 3.96 6.81 -0.42
C VAL A 124 5.48 6.87 -0.57
N LYS A 125 6.20 7.30 0.47
CA LYS A 125 7.68 7.41 0.46
C LYS A 125 8.41 6.10 0.22
N LEU A 126 7.79 4.96 0.55
CA LEU A 126 8.35 3.63 0.32
C LEU A 126 7.98 3.05 -1.06
N SER A 127 7.29 3.81 -1.92
CA SER A 127 6.72 3.30 -3.17
C SER A 127 7.10 4.18 -4.37
N GLN A 128 7.30 3.57 -5.54
CA GLN A 128 7.52 4.28 -6.81
C GLN A 128 6.20 4.70 -7.47
N ALA A 129 5.10 4.04 -7.13
CA ALA A 129 3.76 4.38 -7.59
C ALA A 129 2.72 3.97 -6.56
N VAL A 130 1.53 4.57 -6.62
CA VAL A 130 0.37 4.21 -5.83
C VAL A 130 -0.71 3.63 -6.73
N LEU A 131 -1.25 2.47 -6.36
CA LEU A 131 -2.42 1.86 -6.97
C LEU A 131 -3.62 1.94 -6.03
N VAL A 132 -4.65 2.64 -6.47
CA VAL A 132 -5.94 2.73 -5.80
C VAL A 132 -6.93 1.77 -6.44
N ILE A 133 -7.35 0.75 -5.68
CA ILE A 133 -8.24 -0.31 -6.19
C ILE A 133 -9.71 0.14 -6.20
N GLU A 134 -10.22 0.57 -5.04
CA GLU A 134 -11.61 1.01 -4.88
C GLU A 134 -11.75 1.84 -3.59
N GLY A 135 -12.73 2.74 -3.54
CA GLY A 135 -13.04 3.51 -2.34
C GLY A 135 -14.30 4.36 -2.46
N ARG A 136 -14.82 4.82 -1.32
CA ARG A 136 -15.91 5.81 -1.25
C ARG A 136 -15.37 7.23 -1.30
N ALA A 137 -16.21 8.20 -1.67
CA ALA A 137 -15.90 9.61 -1.54
C ALA A 137 -15.47 9.95 -0.10
N ARG A 138 -14.49 10.85 0.05
CA ARG A 138 -13.91 11.26 1.35
C ARG A 138 -13.31 10.12 2.18
N SER A 139 -12.65 9.15 1.53
CA SER A 139 -11.93 8.07 2.22
C SER A 139 -10.46 8.41 2.47
N GLY A 140 -9.84 7.75 3.45
CA GLY A 140 -8.39 7.85 3.71
C GLY A 140 -7.53 7.47 2.51
N THR A 141 -8.10 6.74 1.54
CA THR A 141 -7.51 6.42 0.24
C THR A 141 -7.23 7.66 -0.61
N ILE A 142 -8.16 8.62 -0.65
CA ILE A 142 -7.99 9.90 -1.37
C ILE A 142 -6.84 10.69 -0.74
N SER A 143 -6.75 10.70 0.60
CA SER A 143 -5.62 11.33 1.29
C SER A 143 -4.29 10.75 0.82
N THR A 144 -4.14 9.42 0.76
CA THR A 144 -2.88 8.80 0.29
C THR A 144 -2.56 9.18 -1.15
N ALA A 145 -3.56 9.16 -2.04
CA ALA A 145 -3.39 9.55 -3.44
C ALA A 145 -2.99 11.03 -3.60
N ASN A 146 -3.59 11.94 -2.83
CA ASN A 146 -3.21 13.35 -2.87
C ASN A 146 -1.77 13.58 -2.36
N HIS A 147 -1.34 12.86 -1.32
CA HIS A 147 0.05 12.94 -0.88
C HIS A 147 1.01 12.43 -1.96
N ALA A 148 0.68 11.34 -2.63
CA ALA A 148 1.47 10.82 -3.74
C ALA A 148 1.60 11.84 -4.87
N ALA A 149 0.49 12.44 -5.30
CA ALA A 149 0.50 13.48 -6.33
C ALA A 149 1.38 14.67 -5.93
N ASN A 150 1.29 15.13 -4.67
CA ASN A 150 2.12 16.23 -4.16
C ASN A 150 3.62 15.89 -4.10
N ASP A 151 3.96 14.62 -3.85
CA ASP A 151 5.34 14.12 -3.81
C ASP A 151 5.86 13.73 -5.21
N GLY A 152 5.09 13.98 -6.28
CA GLY A 152 5.44 13.60 -7.65
C GLY A 152 5.42 12.10 -7.92
N VAL A 153 4.76 11.32 -7.05
CA VAL A 153 4.58 9.87 -7.18
C VAL A 153 3.33 9.59 -8.01
N GLU A 154 3.47 8.82 -9.08
CA GLU A 154 2.37 8.48 -9.99
C GLU A 154 1.25 7.73 -9.26
N VAL A 155 0.01 8.13 -9.52
CA VAL A 155 -1.19 7.54 -8.95
C VAL A 155 -1.98 6.85 -10.03
N PHE A 156 -2.06 5.53 -9.94
CA PHE A 156 -2.93 4.70 -10.74
C PHE A 156 -4.26 4.45 -10.02
N ALA A 157 -5.37 4.53 -10.73
CA ALA A 157 -6.70 4.28 -10.18
C ALA A 157 -7.52 3.36 -11.10
N ILE A 158 -8.22 2.38 -10.51
CA ILE A 158 -9.13 1.50 -11.27
C ILE A 158 -10.53 2.13 -11.29
N ALA A 159 -11.00 2.54 -12.46
CA ALA A 159 -12.32 3.15 -12.62
C ALA A 159 -13.45 2.24 -12.09
N GLY A 160 -14.52 2.86 -11.57
CA GLY A 160 -15.72 2.17 -11.12
C GLY A 160 -15.98 2.22 -9.61
N SER A 161 -15.40 3.19 -8.90
CA SER A 161 -15.80 3.56 -7.54
C SER A 161 -15.75 5.07 -7.38
N GLU A 162 -16.48 5.64 -6.41
CA GLU A 162 -16.51 7.09 -6.19
C GLU A 162 -15.11 7.69 -6.00
N ALA A 163 -14.27 7.08 -5.16
CA ALA A 163 -12.92 7.58 -4.93
C ALA A 163 -12.04 7.48 -6.17
N THR A 164 -12.08 6.35 -6.87
CA THR A 164 -11.22 6.15 -8.05
C THR A 164 -11.65 7.02 -9.22
N ASN A 165 -12.95 7.19 -9.45
CA ASN A 165 -13.46 8.09 -10.47
C ASN A 165 -13.06 9.54 -10.16
N TYR A 166 -13.24 10.00 -8.92
CA TYR A 166 -12.77 11.32 -8.48
C TYR A 166 -11.28 11.50 -8.75
N LEU A 167 -10.44 10.53 -8.38
CA LEU A 167 -9.00 10.62 -8.60
C LEU A 167 -8.65 10.71 -10.10
N ILE A 168 -9.32 9.93 -10.94
CA ILE A 168 -9.12 9.96 -12.41
C ILE A 168 -9.52 11.32 -12.98
N GLU A 169 -10.67 11.87 -12.56
CA GLU A 169 -11.12 13.21 -12.94
C GLU A 169 -10.15 14.31 -12.50
N ASN A 170 -9.38 14.06 -11.44
CA ASN A 170 -8.37 14.97 -10.89
C ASN A 170 -6.93 14.60 -11.26
N GLY A 171 -6.74 13.84 -12.36
CA GLY A 171 -5.42 13.64 -12.99
C GLY A 171 -4.70 12.33 -12.65
N ALA A 172 -5.30 11.43 -11.87
CA ALA A 172 -4.74 10.09 -11.69
C ALA A 172 -4.82 9.26 -12.98
N THR A 173 -3.81 8.43 -13.24
CA THR A 173 -3.77 7.54 -14.40
C THR A 173 -4.78 6.41 -14.25
N SER A 174 -5.82 6.41 -15.09
CA SER A 174 -6.77 5.29 -15.15
C SER A 174 -6.09 4.01 -15.63
N VAL A 175 -6.30 2.89 -14.92
CA VAL A 175 -5.71 1.60 -15.26
C VAL A 175 -6.72 0.46 -15.22
N GLN A 176 -6.67 -0.41 -16.23
CA GLN A 176 -7.46 -1.65 -16.30
C GLN A 176 -6.60 -2.93 -16.33
N SER A 177 -5.29 -2.78 -16.51
CA SER A 177 -4.34 -3.87 -16.61
C SER A 177 -3.09 -3.61 -15.76
N PRO A 178 -2.66 -4.56 -14.91
CA PRO A 178 -1.44 -4.40 -14.12
C PRO A 178 -0.17 -4.21 -14.97
N LYS A 179 -0.18 -4.65 -16.24
CA LYS A 179 0.95 -4.44 -17.17
C LYS A 179 1.31 -2.97 -17.35
N ARG A 180 0.32 -2.06 -17.29
CA ARG A 180 0.58 -0.62 -17.40
C ARG A 180 1.48 -0.12 -16.27
N ILE A 181 1.26 -0.60 -15.05
CA ILE A 181 2.05 -0.25 -13.88
C ILE A 181 3.45 -0.87 -14.01
N VAL A 182 3.54 -2.13 -14.42
CA VAL A 182 4.85 -2.79 -14.65
C VAL A 182 5.69 -2.03 -15.68
N ASN A 183 5.09 -1.62 -16.80
CA ASN A 183 5.78 -0.86 -17.84
C ASN A 183 6.28 0.51 -17.32
N TYR A 184 5.42 1.23 -16.60
CA TYR A 184 5.80 2.49 -15.96
C TYR A 184 7.02 2.32 -15.06
N LEU A 185 7.02 1.32 -14.16
CA LEU A 185 8.18 1.07 -13.29
C LEU A 185 9.44 0.68 -14.08
N ASN A 186 9.31 0.02 -15.23
CA ASN A 186 10.47 -0.32 -16.04
C ASN A 186 11.07 0.92 -16.72
N GLU A 187 10.23 1.84 -17.20
CA GLU A 187 10.65 3.10 -17.80
C GLU A 187 11.37 4.00 -16.78
N THR A 188 10.82 4.11 -15.56
CA THR A 188 11.41 4.95 -14.49
C THR A 188 12.70 4.41 -13.91
N ASN A 189 12.96 3.10 -13.98
CA ASN A 189 14.22 2.51 -13.48
C ASN A 189 15.36 2.60 -14.51
N ASN A 190 15.05 2.91 -15.76
CA ASN A 190 16.02 3.11 -16.85
C ASN A 190 16.36 4.60 -17.09
N SER A 191 15.73 5.50 -16.33
CA SER A 191 15.95 6.95 -16.35
C SER A 191 16.86 7.37 -15.20
#